data_AF-A0AAV2YWD8-F1
#
_entry.id   AF-A0AAV2YWD8-F1
#
_cell.length_a   1.000
_cell.length_b   1.000
_cell.length_c   1.000
_cell.angle_alpha   90.00
_cell.angle_beta   90.00
_cell.angle_gamma   90.00
#
_symmetry.space_group_name_H-M   'P 1'
#
loop_
_entity.id
_entity.type
_entity.pdbx_description
1 polymer ?
#
loop_
_entity_poly.entity_id
_entity_poly.type
_entity_poly.pdbx_seq_one_letter_code
_entity_poly.pdbx_strand_id
1 'polypeptide(L)'
;PLSNAATDGAACVMTGSTNTSSLKRWSSVQAAPRTVEPEELVITVFVATCQLPVFDGIKAPVELTSSSTTTTFKPLKFPTRVSPTSRLQDLQAFLLSQWVIAKSPYATISPDEQFYTFRGRILRLDSRLDANYISDNDTIYIRFSSMGKICDPWAMSTSELRAELKARNAYEIKLQPEQLMLKLQEVVMRESRLQRLQRATKCEETEHVKTITKELVEFQTKILIGRSNAKADGMERPASLSKWPQPPCPNRTVFLSISELERMYQIVPRDVLDPALFVFDIERKWVFDKHNILQKQDFDYKYMCFDKDFLEMLTLKEEAGMVFWFRPAKSYDKMSTFFTSFDDPVTGKKYNPLMLKDAKWLTLCGVNEWEGKVRQDGRKRDTTKHPRFTKSIMRITTNIHSGSFDYLAVQEILYQSNPTLMFAPNRPDHTMVN
;
A
#
# COMPACT_ATOMS: atom_id res chain seq x y z
N PRO A 1 67.33 7.86 3.62
CA PRO A 1 67.54 7.04 2.40
C PRO A 1 66.39 7.25 1.41
N LEU A 2 66.71 7.98 0.36
CA LEU A 2 65.96 8.43 -0.83
C LEU A 2 65.05 7.32 -1.42
N SER A 3 63.75 7.55 -1.62
CA SER A 3 63.06 8.26 -2.72
C SER A 3 62.87 7.44 -4.00
N ASN A 4 61.64 7.50 -4.54
CA ASN A 4 61.26 7.43 -5.96
C ASN A 4 61.40 6.05 -6.64
N ALA A 5 60.64 5.70 -7.68
CA ALA A 5 59.43 6.19 -8.34
C ALA A 5 59.14 5.20 -9.49
N ALA A 6 57.86 5.03 -9.85
CA ALA A 6 57.32 4.73 -11.21
C ALA A 6 57.86 3.48 -11.95
N THR A 7 57.29 2.90 -13.02
CA THR A 7 56.44 3.37 -14.13
C THR A 7 55.99 2.13 -14.94
N ASP A 8 54.78 2.18 -15.50
CA ASP A 8 54.34 1.85 -16.88
C ASP A 8 54.62 0.53 -17.64
N GLY A 9 53.65 0.22 -18.52
CA GLY A 9 53.85 -0.47 -19.81
C GLY A 9 52.82 -1.60 -20.07
N ALA A 10 51.63 -1.35 -20.64
CA ALA A 10 51.30 -1.14 -22.06
C ALA A 10 51.46 -2.38 -22.99
N ALA A 11 50.31 -3.01 -23.27
CA ALA A 11 49.74 -3.49 -24.55
C ALA A 11 50.60 -4.11 -25.68
N CYS A 12 50.01 -5.18 -26.29
CA CYS A 12 49.50 -5.23 -27.68
C CYS A 12 49.99 -6.41 -28.57
N VAL A 13 49.14 -6.74 -29.56
CA VAL A 13 49.38 -7.43 -30.86
C VAL A 13 49.19 -8.96 -30.86
N MET A 14 48.06 -9.48 -31.39
CA MET A 14 47.76 -9.97 -32.78
C MET A 14 48.54 -11.25 -33.16
N THR A 15 48.10 -12.23 -33.95
CA THR A 15 47.17 -12.41 -35.09
C THR A 15 46.94 -13.93 -35.27
N GLY A 16 45.96 -14.33 -36.11
CA GLY A 16 46.21 -15.45 -37.04
C GLY A 16 45.17 -16.58 -37.09
N SER A 17 44.33 -16.56 -38.13
CA SER A 17 43.48 -17.66 -38.57
C SER A 17 44.23 -18.68 -39.44
N THR A 18 43.75 -19.92 -39.53
CA THR A 18 43.37 -20.56 -40.82
C THR A 18 42.62 -21.89 -40.62
N ASN A 19 41.66 -22.13 -41.51
CA ASN A 19 40.79 -23.30 -41.69
C ASN A 19 41.53 -24.55 -42.21
N THR A 20 40.98 -25.76 -41.98
CA THR A 20 40.43 -26.64 -43.04
C THR A 20 39.83 -27.96 -42.50
N SER A 21 38.66 -28.32 -43.07
CA SER A 21 38.02 -29.63 -43.36
C SER A 21 38.56 -30.93 -42.71
N SER A 22 37.79 -31.98 -42.39
CA SER A 22 36.44 -32.46 -42.72
C SER A 22 36.27 -33.84 -42.07
N LEU A 23 35.07 -34.22 -41.62
CA LEU A 23 34.44 -35.54 -41.92
C LEU A 23 33.09 -35.72 -41.19
N LYS A 24 32.11 -36.16 -41.97
CA LYS A 24 30.72 -36.46 -41.62
C LYS A 24 30.62 -37.66 -40.67
N ARG A 25 29.75 -37.57 -39.66
CA ARG A 25 29.05 -38.73 -39.09
C ARG A 25 27.62 -38.33 -38.75
N TRP A 26 26.66 -38.94 -39.43
CA TRP A 26 25.24 -38.87 -39.08
C TRP A 26 24.99 -39.75 -37.86
N SER A 27 24.52 -39.14 -36.77
CA SER A 27 23.90 -39.84 -35.65
C SER A 27 22.54 -39.21 -35.36
N SER A 28 21.54 -40.08 -35.36
CA SER A 28 20.15 -39.86 -34.96
C SER A 28 20.06 -39.05 -33.66
N VAL A 29 19.63 -37.79 -33.77
CA VAL A 29 19.23 -36.96 -32.62
C VAL A 29 17.78 -37.32 -32.28
N GLN A 30 17.58 -38.03 -31.18
CA GLN A 30 16.29 -38.13 -30.53
C GLN A 30 15.86 -36.71 -30.15
N ALA A 31 14.72 -36.26 -30.71
CA ALA A 31 14.13 -34.98 -30.37
C ALA A 31 13.78 -34.98 -28.87
N ALA A 32 14.44 -34.11 -28.11
CA ALA A 32 14.08 -33.85 -26.73
C ALA A 32 12.60 -33.40 -26.66
N PRO A 33 11.85 -33.80 -25.62
CA PRO A 33 10.47 -33.35 -25.45
C PRO A 33 10.46 -31.83 -25.42
N ARG A 34 9.67 -31.21 -26.30
CA ARG A 34 9.40 -29.78 -26.28
C ARG A 34 8.88 -29.44 -24.88
N THR A 35 9.70 -28.78 -24.07
CA THR A 35 9.24 -28.02 -22.90
C THR A 35 8.21 -27.04 -23.43
N VAL A 36 6.94 -27.32 -23.13
CA VAL A 36 5.85 -26.38 -23.34
C VAL A 36 6.19 -25.21 -22.42
N GLU A 37 6.71 -24.13 -23.01
CA GLU A 37 6.84 -22.84 -22.32
C GLU A 37 5.47 -22.54 -21.70
N PRO A 38 5.39 -22.31 -20.38
CA PRO A 38 4.12 -22.00 -19.75
C PRO A 38 3.56 -20.78 -20.46
N GLU A 39 2.31 -20.87 -20.94
CA GLU A 39 1.62 -19.74 -21.54
C GLU A 39 1.71 -18.56 -20.57
N GLU A 40 2.49 -17.54 -20.93
CA GLU A 40 2.61 -16.35 -20.11
C GLU A 40 1.20 -15.77 -19.94
N LEU A 41 0.71 -15.75 -18.70
CA LEU A 41 -0.58 -15.16 -18.39
C LEU A 41 -0.52 -13.69 -18.83
N VAL A 42 -1.33 -13.31 -19.82
CA VAL A 42 -1.46 -11.93 -20.29
C VAL A 42 -2.78 -11.38 -19.80
N ILE A 43 -2.76 -10.22 -19.17
CA ILE A 43 -3.96 -9.49 -18.76
C ILE A 43 -4.16 -8.26 -19.66
N THR A 44 -5.41 -7.88 -19.86
CA THR A 44 -5.81 -6.66 -20.58
C THR A 44 -6.16 -5.60 -19.55
N VAL A 45 -5.39 -4.53 -19.51
CA VAL A 45 -5.62 -3.38 -18.61
C VAL A 45 -6.02 -2.17 -19.45
N PHE A 46 -7.01 -1.42 -18.99
CA PHE A 46 -7.42 -0.18 -19.63
C PHE A 46 -6.74 1.00 -18.95
N VAL A 47 -5.97 1.79 -19.68
CA VAL A 47 -5.41 3.05 -19.14
C VAL A 47 -6.30 4.21 -19.56
N ALA A 48 -6.88 4.91 -18.60
CA ALA A 48 -7.84 5.98 -18.84
C ALA A 48 -7.25 7.35 -18.46
N THR A 49 -7.36 8.35 -19.32
CA THR A 49 -7.07 9.74 -18.94
C THR A 49 -8.28 10.34 -18.22
N CYS A 50 -8.06 11.09 -17.15
CA CYS A 50 -9.11 11.70 -16.33
C CYS A 50 -9.09 13.23 -16.31
N GLN A 51 -8.22 13.85 -17.11
CA GLN A 51 -8.03 15.30 -17.19
C GLN A 51 -8.18 15.76 -18.63
N LEU A 52 -8.76 16.96 -18.80
CA LEU A 52 -8.80 17.65 -20.07
C LEU A 52 -7.43 18.31 -20.30
N PRO A 53 -6.78 18.07 -21.44
CA PRO A 53 -5.60 18.84 -21.77
C PRO A 53 -5.99 20.29 -22.01
N VAL A 54 -5.36 21.19 -21.25
CA VAL A 54 -5.46 22.64 -21.47
C VAL A 54 -4.34 22.97 -22.47
N PHE A 55 -4.65 22.92 -23.77
CA PHE A 55 -3.67 23.34 -24.78
C PHE A 55 -3.69 24.86 -24.90
N ASP A 56 -2.74 25.50 -24.21
CA ASP A 56 -2.41 26.90 -24.39
C ASP A 56 -1.87 27.11 -25.81
N GLY A 57 -2.72 27.51 -26.76
CA GLY A 57 -2.25 28.05 -28.04
C GLY A 57 -3.00 27.63 -29.30
N ILE A 58 -3.90 26.65 -29.26
CA ILE A 58 -4.84 26.45 -30.37
C ILE A 58 -6.05 27.32 -30.05
N LYS A 59 -6.24 28.39 -30.83
CA LYS A 59 -7.52 29.11 -30.89
C LYS A 59 -8.60 28.08 -31.24
N ALA A 60 -9.21 27.49 -30.23
CA ALA A 60 -10.43 26.73 -30.41
C ALA A 60 -11.44 27.67 -31.09
N PRO A 61 -12.21 27.19 -32.08
CA PRO A 61 -13.21 28.02 -32.74
C PRO A 61 -14.09 28.67 -31.66
N VAL A 62 -14.23 29.99 -31.79
CA VAL A 62 -14.74 30.96 -30.80
C VAL A 62 -16.22 30.74 -30.41
N GLU A 63 -16.84 29.62 -30.83
CA GLU A 63 -18.25 29.32 -30.57
C GLU A 63 -18.52 28.47 -29.32
N LEU A 64 -17.49 28.12 -28.54
CA LEU A 64 -17.65 27.27 -27.33
C LEU A 64 -17.37 27.98 -26.00
N THR A 65 -17.07 29.28 -25.98
CA THR A 65 -16.54 29.97 -24.79
C THR A 65 -17.57 30.73 -23.94
N SER A 66 -18.88 30.56 -24.13
CA SER A 66 -19.89 31.23 -23.29
C SER A 66 -20.98 30.35 -22.66
N SER A 67 -20.89 29.02 -22.75
CA SER A 67 -21.75 28.13 -21.94
C SER A 67 -20.92 27.26 -20.99
N SER A 68 -20.74 27.77 -19.77
CA SER A 68 -20.18 27.08 -18.62
C SER A 68 -21.13 25.99 -18.08
N THR A 69 -21.52 25.02 -18.90
CA THR A 69 -22.43 23.96 -18.46
C THR A 69 -22.11 22.59 -19.07
N THR A 70 -21.36 21.79 -18.31
CA THR A 70 -21.45 20.33 -18.26
C THR A 70 -21.29 19.58 -19.59
N THR A 71 -20.16 19.75 -20.28
CA THR A 71 -19.69 18.69 -21.18
C THR A 71 -19.15 17.56 -20.31
N THR A 72 -19.88 16.44 -20.25
CA THR A 72 -19.41 15.22 -19.59
C THR A 72 -18.09 14.81 -20.22
N PHE A 73 -17.00 14.94 -19.47
CA PHE A 73 -15.69 14.47 -19.87
C PHE A 73 -15.77 12.98 -20.22
N LYS A 74 -15.38 12.63 -21.45
CA LYS A 74 -15.31 11.23 -21.88
C LYS A 74 -13.84 10.78 -21.75
N PRO A 75 -13.51 9.91 -20.78
CA PRO A 75 -12.13 9.44 -20.62
C PRO A 75 -11.67 8.69 -21.87
N LEU A 76 -10.48 9.02 -22.37
CA LEU A 76 -9.83 8.25 -23.42
C LEU A 76 -9.26 6.99 -22.79
N LYS A 77 -9.69 5.82 -23.27
CA LYS A 77 -9.25 4.51 -22.78
C LYS A 77 -8.29 3.86 -23.78
N PHE A 78 -7.13 3.44 -23.28
CA PHE A 78 -6.11 2.73 -24.04
C PHE A 78 -6.06 1.27 -23.55
N PRO A 79 -6.60 0.30 -24.32
CA PRO A 79 -6.46 -1.11 -23.96
C PRO A 79 -5.02 -1.55 -24.16
N THR A 80 -4.41 -2.10 -23.12
CA THR A 80 -3.03 -2.57 -23.15
C THR A 80 -2.93 -3.99 -22.62
N ARG A 81 -2.28 -4.88 -23.38
CA ARG A 81 -2.05 -6.26 -22.98
C ARG A 81 -0.66 -6.36 -22.35
N VAL A 82 -0.59 -6.75 -21.09
CA VAL A 82 0.66 -6.82 -20.31
C VAL A 82 0.72 -8.08 -19.47
N SER A 83 1.93 -8.49 -19.08
CA SER A 83 2.08 -9.51 -18.05
C SER A 83 1.65 -8.92 -16.70
N PRO A 84 0.91 -9.67 -15.84
CA PRO A 84 0.59 -9.23 -14.48
C PRO A 84 1.84 -8.88 -13.66
N THR A 85 2.98 -9.51 -13.96
CA THR A 85 4.23 -9.31 -13.24
C THR A 85 5.06 -8.13 -13.77
N SER A 86 4.65 -7.51 -14.89
CA SER A 86 5.30 -6.32 -15.44
C SER A 86 5.27 -5.17 -14.43
N ARG A 87 6.30 -4.31 -14.49
CA ARG A 87 6.33 -3.10 -13.69
C ARG A 87 5.46 -2.03 -14.34
N LEU A 88 4.96 -1.13 -13.51
CA LEU A 88 4.21 0.02 -13.99
C LEU A 88 5.06 0.95 -14.88
N GLN A 89 6.38 1.02 -14.64
CA GLN A 89 7.33 1.71 -15.51
C GLN A 89 7.36 1.15 -16.94
N ASP A 90 7.24 -0.17 -17.10
CA ASP A 90 7.21 -0.81 -18.42
C ASP A 90 5.92 -0.43 -19.16
N LEU A 91 4.79 -0.39 -18.44
CA LEU A 91 3.51 0.09 -18.96
C LEU A 91 3.61 1.57 -19.39
N GLN A 92 4.24 2.42 -18.58
CA GLN A 92 4.47 3.83 -18.92
C GLN A 92 5.29 3.98 -20.20
N ALA A 93 6.42 3.28 -20.30
CA ALA A 93 7.28 3.32 -21.48
C ALA A 93 6.54 2.84 -22.73
N PHE A 94 5.73 1.78 -22.60
CA PHE A 94 4.88 1.29 -23.67
C PHE A 94 3.86 2.35 -24.13
N LEU A 95 3.11 2.97 -23.22
CA LEU A 95 2.13 4.00 -23.56
C LEU A 95 2.76 5.21 -24.26
N LEU A 96 3.92 5.67 -23.78
CA LEU A 96 4.66 6.76 -24.40
C LEU A 96 5.04 6.41 -25.85
N SER A 97 5.52 5.18 -26.10
CA SER A 97 5.83 4.74 -27.46
C SER A 97 4.60 4.75 -28.37
N GLN A 98 3.45 4.29 -27.87
CA GLN A 98 2.20 4.27 -28.63
C GLN A 98 1.68 5.68 -28.91
N TRP A 99 1.83 6.60 -27.96
CA TRP A 99 1.44 8.00 -28.14
C TRP A 99 2.30 8.73 -29.16
N VAL A 100 3.60 8.46 -29.20
CA VAL A 100 4.49 9.00 -30.24
C VAL A 100 4.07 8.50 -31.62
N ILE A 101 3.80 7.20 -31.76
CA ILE A 101 3.34 6.61 -33.04
C ILE A 101 2.00 7.19 -33.47
N ALA A 102 1.05 7.32 -32.54
CA ALA A 102 -0.28 7.86 -32.80
C ALA A 102 -0.32 9.39 -32.96
N LYS A 103 0.80 10.08 -32.77
CA LYS A 103 0.87 11.56 -32.69
C LYS A 103 -0.13 12.12 -31.68
N SER A 104 -0.33 11.39 -30.59
CA SER A 104 -1.19 11.76 -29.49
C SER A 104 -0.62 13.01 -28.81
N PRO A 105 -1.46 13.97 -28.39
CA PRO A 105 -0.95 15.17 -27.76
C PRO A 105 -0.41 14.91 -26.35
N TYR A 106 -0.63 13.73 -25.78
CA TYR A 106 0.01 13.30 -24.54
C TYR A 106 1.50 12.93 -24.73
N ALA A 107 1.98 12.75 -25.97
CA ALA A 107 3.37 12.37 -26.26
C ALA A 107 4.38 13.47 -25.90
N THR A 108 3.96 14.73 -25.77
CA THR A 108 4.82 15.86 -25.42
C THR A 108 5.02 16.04 -23.92
N ILE A 109 4.27 15.29 -23.09
CA ILE A 109 4.27 15.46 -21.64
C ILE A 109 5.41 14.65 -21.03
N SER A 110 6.15 15.26 -20.10
CA SER A 110 7.25 14.58 -19.41
C SER A 110 6.76 13.35 -18.64
N PRO A 111 7.47 12.22 -18.68
CA PRO A 111 7.15 11.03 -17.87
C PRO A 111 7.08 11.33 -16.36
N ASP A 112 7.87 12.30 -15.89
CA ASP A 112 7.92 12.70 -14.48
C ASP A 112 6.65 13.42 -14.01
N GLU A 113 5.86 13.94 -14.95
CA GLU A 113 4.57 14.55 -14.66
C GLU A 113 3.44 13.54 -14.54
N GLN A 114 3.69 12.27 -14.84
CA GLN A 114 2.66 11.23 -14.91
C GLN A 114 2.51 10.50 -13.57
N PHE A 115 1.27 10.42 -13.11
CA PHE A 115 0.90 9.67 -11.91
C PHE A 115 -0.19 8.69 -12.26
N TYR A 116 -0.09 7.49 -11.73
CA TYR A 116 -1.06 6.43 -11.96
C TYR A 116 -1.87 6.20 -10.69
N THR A 117 -3.16 6.02 -10.86
CA THR A 117 -4.08 5.75 -9.75
C THR A 117 -4.97 4.56 -10.05
N PHE A 118 -5.22 3.76 -9.02
CA PHE A 118 -6.11 2.62 -9.08
C PHE A 118 -6.81 2.43 -7.74
N ARG A 119 -8.15 2.44 -7.77
CA ARG A 119 -9.01 2.29 -6.57
C ARG A 119 -8.59 3.22 -5.42
N GLY A 120 -8.38 4.50 -5.74
CA GLY A 120 -8.02 5.53 -4.76
C GLY A 120 -6.54 5.54 -4.36
N ARG A 121 -5.72 4.59 -4.81
CA ARG A 121 -4.30 4.49 -4.47
C ARG A 121 -3.43 5.03 -5.59
N ILE A 122 -2.36 5.74 -5.23
CA ILE A 122 -1.31 6.11 -6.17
C ILE A 122 -0.39 4.89 -6.35
N LEU A 123 -0.08 4.58 -7.60
CA LEU A 123 0.77 3.46 -7.96
C LEU A 123 2.20 3.96 -8.20
N ARG A 124 3.19 3.30 -7.59
CA ARG A 124 4.60 3.60 -7.89
C ARG A 124 5.06 2.90 -9.16
N LEU A 125 5.95 3.56 -9.90
CA LEU A 125 6.48 3.07 -11.18
C LEU A 125 7.26 1.76 -11.05
N ASP A 126 7.95 1.55 -9.92
CA ASP A 126 8.72 0.33 -9.64
C ASP A 126 7.85 -0.85 -9.19
N SER A 127 6.59 -0.60 -8.82
CA SER A 127 5.66 -1.64 -8.39
C SER A 127 5.19 -2.53 -9.53
N ARG A 128 4.97 -3.81 -9.23
CA ARG A 128 4.36 -4.76 -10.16
C ARG A 128 2.85 -4.55 -10.23
N LEU A 129 2.24 -4.78 -11.39
CA LEU A 129 0.80 -4.59 -11.56
C LEU A 129 -0.02 -5.52 -10.67
N ASP A 130 0.35 -6.80 -10.63
CA ASP A 130 -0.32 -7.81 -9.81
C ASP A 130 -0.20 -7.55 -8.30
N ALA A 131 0.91 -6.98 -7.83
CA ALA A 131 1.09 -6.59 -6.41
C ALA A 131 0.05 -5.56 -5.96
N ASN A 132 -0.50 -4.77 -6.89
CA ASN A 132 -1.57 -3.82 -6.62
C ASN A 132 -2.97 -4.43 -6.74
N TYR A 133 -3.07 -5.75 -6.98
CA TYR A 133 -4.30 -6.51 -7.21
C TYR A 133 -5.05 -6.05 -8.46
N ILE A 134 -4.29 -5.68 -9.50
CA ILE A 134 -4.83 -5.33 -10.82
C ILE A 134 -5.10 -6.63 -11.57
N SER A 135 -6.34 -6.81 -12.00
CA SER A 135 -6.86 -7.99 -12.67
C SER A 135 -7.16 -7.71 -14.14
N ASP A 136 -7.56 -8.76 -14.88
CA ASP A 136 -8.00 -8.60 -16.26
C ASP A 136 -9.23 -7.66 -16.36
N ASN A 137 -9.20 -6.76 -17.32
CA ASN A 137 -10.17 -5.70 -17.59
C ASN A 137 -10.27 -4.58 -16.55
N ASP A 138 -9.35 -4.51 -15.58
CA ASP A 138 -9.28 -3.36 -14.67
C ASP A 138 -8.87 -2.08 -15.42
N THR A 139 -9.32 -0.94 -14.89
CA THR A 139 -8.97 0.39 -15.41
C THR A 139 -7.99 1.10 -14.48
N ILE A 140 -6.79 1.39 -14.97
CA ILE A 140 -5.81 2.28 -14.33
C ILE A 140 -6.03 3.70 -14.85
N TYR A 141 -6.02 4.68 -13.97
CA TYR A 141 -6.18 6.08 -14.35
C TYR A 141 -4.82 6.77 -14.39
N ILE A 142 -4.49 7.38 -15.52
CA ILE A 142 -3.30 8.23 -15.65
C ILE A 142 -3.68 9.70 -15.47
N ARG A 143 -2.81 10.39 -14.73
CA ARG A 143 -2.93 11.79 -14.35
C ARG A 143 -1.65 12.52 -14.68
N PHE A 144 -1.77 13.83 -14.84
CA PHE A 144 -0.69 14.74 -15.17
C PHE A 144 -0.69 15.91 -14.19
N SER A 145 0.47 16.22 -13.61
CA SER A 145 0.62 17.35 -12.68
C SER A 145 0.31 18.71 -13.31
N SER A 146 0.64 18.86 -14.60
CA SER A 146 0.42 20.08 -15.37
C SER A 146 -1.04 20.27 -15.80
N MET A 147 -1.87 19.22 -15.74
CA MET A 147 -3.27 19.30 -16.16
C MET A 147 -4.19 19.70 -15.00
N GLY A 148 -5.37 20.22 -15.37
CA GLY A 148 -6.35 20.78 -14.44
C GLY A 148 -6.94 19.78 -13.43
N LYS A 149 -7.95 20.23 -12.69
CA LYS A 149 -8.62 19.42 -11.66
C LYS A 149 -9.19 18.12 -12.23
N ILE A 150 -9.14 17.09 -11.41
CA ILE A 150 -9.69 15.77 -11.74
C ILE A 150 -11.19 15.80 -11.47
N CYS A 151 -11.95 15.35 -12.46
CA CYS A 151 -13.40 15.32 -12.37
C CYS A 151 -13.94 13.95 -11.95
N ASP A 152 -13.18 12.88 -12.17
CA ASP A 152 -13.60 11.51 -11.89
C ASP A 152 -13.13 11.07 -10.50
N PRO A 153 -14.05 10.77 -9.54
CA PRO A 153 -13.70 10.22 -8.24
C PRO A 153 -12.83 8.97 -8.33
N TRP A 154 -12.96 8.16 -9.40
CA TRP A 154 -12.20 6.92 -9.56
C TRP A 154 -10.72 7.12 -9.87
N ALA A 155 -10.35 8.32 -10.33
CA ALA A 155 -8.98 8.73 -10.58
C ALA A 155 -8.37 9.55 -9.43
N MET A 156 -9.13 9.88 -8.39
CA MET A 156 -8.64 10.67 -7.26
C MET A 156 -7.84 9.79 -6.29
N SER A 157 -6.83 10.36 -5.63
CA SER A 157 -6.15 9.69 -4.52
C SER A 157 -7.01 9.70 -3.25
N THR A 158 -6.66 8.89 -2.25
CA THR A 158 -7.40 8.89 -0.98
C THR A 158 -7.40 10.24 -0.29
N SER A 159 -6.28 10.98 -0.29
CA SER A 159 -6.24 12.34 0.27
C SER A 159 -7.15 13.31 -0.46
N GLU A 160 -7.20 13.24 -1.78
CA GLU A 160 -8.04 14.12 -2.60
C GLU A 160 -9.52 13.80 -2.42
N LEU A 161 -9.88 12.52 -2.43
CA LEU A 161 -11.24 12.07 -2.11
C LEU A 161 -11.69 12.62 -0.76
N ARG A 162 -10.82 12.56 0.26
CA ARG A 162 -11.09 13.09 1.59
C ARG A 162 -11.21 14.61 1.60
N ALA A 163 -10.32 15.32 0.92
CA ALA A 163 -10.36 16.77 0.82
C ALA A 163 -11.64 17.25 0.14
N GLU A 164 -12.03 16.62 -0.97
CA GLU A 164 -13.26 16.93 -1.72
C GLU A 164 -14.52 16.59 -0.92
N LEU A 165 -14.54 15.47 -0.18
CA LEU A 165 -15.66 15.12 0.71
C LEU A 165 -15.75 16.06 1.92
N LYS A 166 -14.62 16.47 2.51
CA LYS A 166 -14.58 17.46 3.60
C LYS A 166 -15.05 18.83 3.13
N ALA A 167 -14.62 19.27 1.95
CA ALA A 167 -15.08 20.52 1.36
C ALA A 167 -16.60 20.57 1.14
N ARG A 168 -17.22 19.39 0.94
CA ARG A 168 -18.68 19.23 0.79
C ARG A 168 -19.40 18.82 2.08
N ASN A 169 -18.72 18.81 3.22
CA ASN A 169 -19.27 18.37 4.52
C ASN A 169 -19.91 16.97 4.49
N ALA A 170 -19.40 16.07 3.63
CA ALA A 170 -19.94 14.72 3.42
C ALA A 170 -18.97 13.61 3.83
N TYR A 171 -17.85 13.98 4.46
CA TYR A 171 -16.82 13.05 4.89
C TYR A 171 -17.21 12.30 6.17
N GLU A 172 -17.10 10.98 6.15
CA GLU A 172 -17.30 10.11 7.29
C GLU A 172 -15.97 9.42 7.66
N ILE A 173 -15.69 9.29 8.96
CA ILE A 173 -14.46 8.66 9.46
C ILE A 173 -14.57 7.14 9.24
N LYS A 174 -13.43 6.46 9.03
CA LYS A 174 -13.32 4.99 8.86
C LYS A 174 -13.85 4.44 7.52
N LEU A 175 -14.06 5.29 6.53
CA LEU A 175 -14.36 4.83 5.17
C LEU A 175 -13.09 4.33 4.48
N GLN A 176 -13.19 3.16 3.84
CA GLN A 176 -12.16 2.61 2.96
C GLN A 176 -12.05 3.45 1.66
N PRO A 177 -10.91 3.38 0.93
CA PRO A 177 -10.71 4.11 -0.32
C PRO A 177 -11.86 3.97 -1.32
N GLU A 178 -12.32 2.73 -1.53
CA GLU A 178 -13.42 2.42 -2.45
C GLU A 178 -14.75 3.01 -1.96
N GLN A 179 -14.98 3.04 -0.64
CA GLN A 179 -16.16 3.65 -0.04
C GLN A 179 -16.13 5.18 -0.17
N LEU A 180 -14.95 5.80 -0.04
CA LEU A 180 -14.76 7.23 -0.27
C LEU A 180 -15.08 7.60 -1.73
N MET A 181 -14.63 6.79 -2.70
CA MET A 181 -14.93 6.97 -4.11
C MET A 181 -16.42 6.91 -4.39
N LEU A 182 -17.10 5.86 -3.89
CA LEU A 182 -18.55 5.71 -4.03
C LEU A 182 -19.31 6.87 -3.38
N LYS A 183 -18.88 7.31 -2.19
CA LYS A 183 -19.50 8.43 -1.48
C LYS A 183 -19.32 9.73 -2.25
N LEU A 184 -18.13 10.02 -2.77
CA LEU A 184 -17.90 11.24 -3.55
C LEU A 184 -18.70 11.21 -4.86
N GLN A 185 -18.73 10.06 -5.55
CA GLN A 185 -19.54 9.87 -6.75
C GLN A 185 -21.04 10.13 -6.46
N GLU A 186 -21.55 9.63 -5.33
CA GLU A 186 -22.92 9.88 -4.89
C GLU A 186 -23.19 11.38 -4.71
N VAL A 187 -22.28 12.11 -4.05
CA VAL A 187 -22.41 13.55 -3.81
C VAL A 187 -22.35 14.33 -5.12
N VAL A 188 -21.36 14.08 -5.97
CA VAL A 188 -21.20 14.76 -7.27
C VAL A 188 -22.41 14.53 -8.17
N MET A 189 -22.92 13.29 -8.22
CA MET A 189 -24.13 12.98 -8.98
C MET A 189 -25.36 13.69 -8.43
N ARG A 190 -25.51 13.77 -7.10
CA ARG A 190 -26.60 14.51 -6.44
C ARG A 190 -26.53 16.01 -6.77
N GLU A 191 -25.34 16.61 -6.70
CA GLU A 191 -25.11 18.03 -7.03
C GLU A 191 -25.45 18.33 -8.50
N SER A 192 -24.91 17.52 -9.43
CA SER A 192 -25.21 17.65 -10.86
C SER A 192 -26.71 17.53 -11.15
N ARG A 193 -27.39 16.58 -10.50
CA ARG A 193 -28.84 16.39 -10.63
C ARG A 193 -29.62 17.57 -10.07
N LEU A 194 -29.26 18.07 -8.89
CA LEU A 194 -29.91 19.24 -8.29
C LEU A 194 -29.78 20.46 -9.17
N GLN A 195 -28.61 20.68 -9.79
CA GLN A 195 -28.41 21.75 -10.77
C GLN A 195 -29.28 21.57 -12.01
N ARG A 196 -29.38 20.36 -12.57
CA ARG A 196 -30.29 20.06 -13.70
C ARG A 196 -31.75 20.30 -13.32
N LEU A 197 -32.14 19.89 -12.12
CA LEU A 197 -33.50 20.07 -11.60
C LEU A 197 -33.83 21.56 -11.40
N GLN A 198 -32.90 22.33 -10.82
CA GLN A 198 -33.07 23.79 -10.65
C GLN A 198 -33.23 24.50 -12.01
N ARG A 199 -32.47 24.09 -13.03
CA ARG A 199 -32.62 24.62 -14.39
C ARG A 199 -33.97 24.23 -15.02
N ALA A 200 -34.34 22.94 -14.97
CA ALA A 200 -35.60 22.47 -15.52
C ALA A 200 -36.82 23.11 -14.83
N THR A 201 -36.76 23.30 -13.50
CA THR A 201 -37.80 23.98 -12.72
C THR A 201 -37.90 25.46 -13.12
N LYS A 202 -36.75 26.12 -13.36
CA LYS A 202 -36.72 27.50 -13.86
C LYS A 202 -37.28 27.64 -15.28
N CYS A 203 -37.21 26.59 -16.09
CA CYS A 203 -37.76 26.54 -17.44
C CYS A 203 -39.17 25.91 -17.52
N GLU A 204 -39.81 25.58 -16.40
CA GLU A 204 -41.15 24.97 -16.31
C GLU A 204 -41.30 23.60 -17.03
N GLU A 205 -40.21 22.86 -17.21
CA GLU A 205 -40.19 21.58 -17.94
C GLU A 205 -40.58 20.39 -17.03
N THR A 206 -41.88 20.18 -16.85
CA THR A 206 -42.43 19.17 -15.92
C THR A 206 -42.03 17.71 -16.23
N GLU A 207 -41.83 17.35 -17.49
CA GLU A 207 -41.41 16.00 -17.89
C GLU A 207 -39.93 15.71 -17.59
N HIS A 208 -39.05 16.73 -17.70
CA HIS A 208 -37.65 16.60 -17.29
C HIS A 208 -37.53 16.41 -15.77
N VAL A 209 -38.38 17.06 -14.98
CA VAL A 209 -38.43 16.89 -13.51
C VAL A 209 -38.78 15.44 -13.13
N LYS A 210 -39.80 14.84 -13.77
CA LYS A 210 -40.18 13.43 -13.51
C LYS A 210 -39.05 12.45 -13.84
N THR A 211 -38.39 12.67 -14.98
CA THR A 211 -37.27 11.83 -15.43
C THR A 211 -36.09 11.89 -14.46
N ILE A 212 -35.69 13.09 -14.03
CA ILE A 212 -34.60 13.30 -13.06
C ILE A 212 -34.93 12.63 -11.71
N THR A 213 -36.19 12.66 -11.29
CA THR A 213 -36.62 12.06 -10.02
C THR A 213 -36.56 10.54 -10.08
N LYS A 214 -36.95 9.93 -11.21
CA LYS A 214 -36.85 8.48 -11.43
C LYS A 214 -35.40 8.00 -11.44
N GLU A 215 -34.48 8.75 -12.06
CA GLU A 215 -33.04 8.48 -12.02
C GLU A 215 -32.47 8.46 -10.59
N LEU A 216 -33.10 9.16 -9.63
CA LEU A 216 -32.68 9.23 -8.24
C LEU A 216 -32.93 7.91 -7.51
N VAL A 217 -34.12 7.36 -7.69
CA VAL A 217 -34.52 6.07 -7.09
C VAL A 217 -33.67 4.94 -7.65
N GLU A 218 -33.53 4.86 -8.97
CA GLU A 218 -32.73 3.81 -9.62
C GLU A 218 -31.25 3.82 -9.19
N PHE A 219 -30.69 5.02 -8.99
CA PHE A 219 -29.32 5.18 -8.54
C PHE A 219 -29.11 4.76 -7.08
N GLN A 220 -30.06 5.10 -6.19
CA GLN A 220 -30.02 4.65 -4.80
C GLN A 220 -30.06 3.12 -4.71
N THR A 221 -30.91 2.49 -5.52
CA THR A 221 -30.99 1.02 -5.61
C THR A 221 -29.67 0.41 -6.09
N LYS A 222 -29.06 0.97 -7.13
CA LYS A 222 -27.74 0.52 -7.62
C LYS A 222 -26.63 0.66 -6.57
N ILE A 223 -26.61 1.74 -5.81
CA ILE A 223 -25.63 1.93 -4.72
C ILE A 223 -25.82 0.90 -3.61
N LEU A 224 -27.07 0.65 -3.20
CA LEU A 224 -27.37 -0.34 -2.16
C LEU A 224 -26.87 -1.73 -2.56
N ILE A 225 -27.09 -2.12 -3.82
CA ILE A 225 -26.56 -3.37 -4.39
C ILE A 225 -25.04 -3.36 -4.48
N GLY A 226 -24.43 -2.22 -4.87
CA GLY A 226 -22.98 -2.08 -4.93
C GLY A 226 -22.30 -2.18 -3.56
N ARG A 227 -22.93 -1.66 -2.50
CA ARG A 227 -22.41 -1.72 -1.13
C ARG A 227 -22.39 -3.13 -0.54
N SER A 228 -23.37 -3.98 -0.88
CA SER A 228 -23.36 -5.38 -0.43
C SER A 228 -22.27 -6.22 -1.11
N ASN A 229 -21.90 -5.88 -2.34
CA ASN A 229 -20.90 -6.60 -3.14
C ASN A 229 -19.47 -6.10 -2.90
N ALA A 230 -19.30 -4.94 -2.25
CA ALA A 230 -17.98 -4.39 -1.90
C ALA A 230 -17.35 -5.00 -0.64
N LYS A 231 -17.98 -6.01 -0.01
CA LYS A 231 -17.25 -6.87 0.92
C LYS A 231 -16.16 -7.55 0.12
N ALA A 232 -14.91 -7.33 0.53
CA ALA A 232 -13.71 -7.91 -0.06
C ALA A 232 -13.89 -9.42 -0.18
N ASP A 233 -14.39 -9.84 -1.35
CA ASP A 233 -14.41 -11.21 -1.78
C ASP A 233 -12.97 -11.72 -1.69
N GLY A 234 -12.79 -12.99 -1.31
CA GLY A 234 -11.50 -13.57 -0.97
C GLY A 234 -10.50 -13.53 -2.12
N MET A 235 -9.93 -12.35 -2.38
CA MET A 235 -8.96 -12.13 -3.44
C MET A 235 -7.75 -12.97 -3.09
N GLU A 236 -7.54 -14.02 -3.89
CA GLU A 236 -6.36 -14.85 -3.81
C GLU A 236 -5.11 -13.97 -3.92
N ARG A 237 -4.11 -14.29 -3.11
CA ARG A 237 -2.89 -13.50 -3.08
C ARG A 237 -2.19 -13.60 -4.44
N PRO A 238 -1.82 -12.47 -5.07
CA PRO A 238 -1.14 -12.45 -6.35
C PRO A 238 0.16 -13.27 -6.34
N ALA A 239 0.52 -13.84 -7.50
CA ALA A 239 1.71 -14.65 -7.65
C ALA A 239 3.00 -13.90 -7.29
N SER A 240 3.12 -12.59 -7.58
CA SER A 240 4.29 -11.80 -7.15
C SER A 240 4.44 -11.69 -5.62
N LEU A 241 3.33 -11.76 -4.89
CA LEU A 241 3.27 -11.67 -3.43
C LEU A 241 3.26 -13.06 -2.75
N SER A 242 3.30 -14.15 -3.53
CA SER A 242 3.39 -15.52 -3.03
C SER A 242 4.63 -15.77 -2.16
N LYS A 243 5.69 -14.98 -2.35
CA LYS A 243 6.93 -15.02 -1.55
C LYS A 243 6.75 -14.52 -0.11
N TRP A 244 5.60 -13.96 0.24
CA TRP A 244 5.35 -13.54 1.61
C TRP A 244 5.44 -14.75 2.55
N PRO A 245 6.21 -14.69 3.65
CA PRO A 245 6.60 -15.89 4.42
C PRO A 245 5.42 -16.70 4.99
N GLN A 246 4.27 -16.06 5.17
CA GLN A 246 3.09 -16.67 5.79
C GLN A 246 1.97 -16.82 4.78
N PRO A 247 1.31 -17.97 4.69
CA PRO A 247 0.10 -18.09 3.88
C PRO A 247 -1.00 -17.14 4.38
N PRO A 248 -2.02 -16.83 3.56
CA PRO A 248 -3.20 -16.13 4.03
C PRO A 248 -3.77 -16.83 5.27
N CYS A 249 -3.84 -16.11 6.38
CA CYS A 249 -4.30 -16.65 7.65
C CYS A 249 -5.14 -15.61 8.38
N PRO A 250 -6.06 -16.04 9.27
CA PRO A 250 -6.88 -15.11 10.03
C PRO A 250 -6.06 -14.27 11.01
N ASN A 251 -4.85 -14.68 11.39
CA ASN A 251 -4.02 -14.02 12.38
C ASN A 251 -3.70 -12.57 11.99
N ARG A 252 -3.82 -11.64 12.95
CA ARG A 252 -3.40 -10.25 12.73
C ARG A 252 -1.89 -10.12 12.83
N THR A 253 -1.31 -9.37 11.90
CA THR A 253 0.09 -8.99 11.95
C THR A 253 0.25 -7.65 12.66
N VAL A 254 1.27 -7.56 13.53
CA VAL A 254 1.65 -6.34 14.24
C VAL A 254 2.95 -5.80 13.67
N PHE A 255 2.95 -4.52 13.29
CA PHE A 255 4.15 -3.81 12.88
C PHE A 255 4.61 -2.90 14.02
N LEU A 256 5.86 -3.06 14.42
CA LEU A 256 6.43 -2.30 15.54
C LEU A 256 7.32 -1.12 15.09
N SER A 257 7.85 -1.18 13.87
CA SER A 257 8.77 -0.17 13.33
C SER A 257 8.16 0.53 12.13
N ILE A 258 8.02 1.86 12.24
CA ILE A 258 7.49 2.68 11.15
C ILE A 258 8.44 2.71 9.95
N SER A 259 9.74 2.79 10.19
CA SER A 259 10.75 2.84 9.13
C SER A 259 10.89 1.50 8.40
N GLU A 260 10.71 0.37 9.11
CA GLU A 260 10.67 -0.93 8.42
C GLU A 260 9.39 -1.06 7.60
N LEU A 261 8.25 -0.67 8.17
CA LEU A 261 6.98 -0.69 7.45
C LEU A 261 7.04 0.17 6.17
N GLU A 262 7.62 1.37 6.22
CA GLU A 262 7.74 2.23 5.03
C GLU A 262 8.55 1.58 3.90
N ARG A 263 9.60 0.83 4.22
CA ARG A 263 10.40 0.12 3.21
C ARG A 263 9.66 -1.06 2.58
N MET A 264 8.70 -1.65 3.30
CA MET A 264 8.09 -2.92 2.89
C MET A 264 6.59 -2.84 2.57
N TYR A 265 5.85 -1.79 2.93
CA TYR A 265 4.37 -1.81 2.90
C TYR A 265 3.78 -2.14 1.53
N GLN A 266 4.51 -1.89 0.44
CA GLN A 266 4.08 -2.21 -0.92
C GLN A 266 4.19 -3.68 -1.29
N ILE A 267 5.13 -4.39 -0.66
CA ILE A 267 5.27 -5.85 -0.81
C ILE A 267 4.48 -6.60 0.25
N VAL A 268 3.88 -5.91 1.23
CA VAL A 268 2.98 -6.53 2.20
C VAL A 268 1.65 -6.81 1.50
N PRO A 269 1.19 -8.08 1.48
CA PRO A 269 -0.11 -8.42 0.91
C PRO A 269 -1.27 -7.66 1.59
N ARG A 270 -2.34 -7.35 0.84
CA ARG A 270 -3.51 -6.64 1.38
C ARG A 270 -4.18 -7.40 2.52
N ASP A 271 -4.26 -8.73 2.39
CA ASP A 271 -4.81 -9.60 3.43
C ASP A 271 -4.03 -9.53 4.76
N VAL A 272 -2.77 -9.08 4.71
CA VAL A 272 -1.93 -8.83 5.89
C VAL A 272 -2.02 -7.37 6.31
N LEU A 273 -1.85 -6.42 5.39
CA LEU A 273 -1.77 -5.00 5.67
C LEU A 273 -3.10 -4.43 6.17
N ASP A 274 -4.23 -4.83 5.59
CA ASP A 274 -5.56 -4.28 5.89
C ASP A 274 -6.05 -4.62 7.31
N PRO A 275 -5.89 -5.84 7.85
CA PRO A 275 -6.21 -6.15 9.25
C PRO A 275 -5.08 -5.86 10.24
N ALA A 276 -3.87 -5.50 9.77
CA ALA A 276 -2.71 -5.27 10.63
C ALA A 276 -2.90 -4.13 11.63
N LEU A 277 -2.25 -4.30 12.79
CA LEU A 277 -2.16 -3.32 13.87
C LEU A 277 -0.76 -2.71 13.89
N PHE A 278 -0.69 -1.39 14.04
CA PHE A 278 0.58 -0.66 14.05
C PHE A 278 0.84 -0.11 15.45
N VAL A 279 2.03 -0.36 15.99
CA VAL A 279 2.43 0.09 17.33
C VAL A 279 3.82 0.69 17.22
N PHE A 280 3.94 2.02 17.28
CA PHE A 280 5.22 2.69 16.99
C PHE A 280 5.78 3.42 18.22
N ASP A 281 7.07 3.25 18.49
CA ASP A 281 7.82 4.05 19.50
C ASP A 281 8.20 5.43 18.98
N ILE A 282 7.20 6.19 18.54
CA ILE A 282 7.41 7.53 18.01
C ILE A 282 6.23 8.43 18.37
N GLU A 283 6.49 9.73 18.44
CA GLU A 283 5.42 10.71 18.57
C GLU A 283 4.75 10.96 17.22
N ARG A 284 3.43 10.94 17.21
CA ARG A 284 2.61 11.26 16.02
C ARG A 284 3.06 12.55 15.33
N LYS A 285 3.39 13.58 16.10
CA LYS A 285 3.78 14.91 15.60
C LYS A 285 5.05 14.86 14.76
N TRP A 286 5.98 13.95 15.07
CA TRP A 286 7.22 13.78 14.31
C TRP A 286 7.01 13.13 12.94
N VAL A 287 5.86 12.51 12.71
CA VAL A 287 5.52 11.82 11.45
C VAL A 287 4.73 12.74 10.52
N PHE A 288 3.84 13.57 11.07
CA PHE A 288 2.90 14.36 10.27
C PHE A 288 3.18 15.87 10.22
N ASP A 289 3.93 16.43 11.17
CA ASP A 289 4.13 17.87 11.20
C ASP A 289 5.09 18.31 10.09
N LYS A 290 4.90 19.55 9.61
CA LYS A 290 5.85 20.14 8.67
C LYS A 290 7.11 20.51 9.45
N HIS A 291 8.25 19.97 9.01
CA HIS A 291 9.53 20.24 9.65
C HIS A 291 10.23 21.44 9.01
N ASN A 292 10.71 22.36 9.85
CA ASN A 292 11.46 23.54 9.41
C ASN A 292 12.84 23.16 8.87
N ILE A 293 13.37 23.96 7.94
CA ILE A 293 14.68 23.71 7.29
C ILE A 293 15.81 23.55 8.33
N LEU A 294 15.77 24.32 9.43
CA LEU A 294 16.74 24.21 10.52
C LEU A 294 16.63 22.88 11.30
N GLN A 295 15.41 22.37 11.49
CA GLN A 295 15.19 21.05 12.12
C GLN A 295 15.69 19.89 11.24
N LYS A 296 15.85 20.11 9.93
CA LYS A 296 16.42 19.13 9.00
C LYS A 296 17.94 19.00 9.14
N GLN A 297 18.62 19.96 9.77
CA GLN A 297 20.07 19.96 9.93
C GLN A 297 20.55 19.27 11.22
N ASP A 298 19.79 19.43 12.32
CA ASP A 298 20.21 18.98 13.66
C ASP A 298 19.62 17.62 14.10
N PHE A 299 18.79 16.98 13.26
CA PHE A 299 18.18 15.69 13.56
C PHE A 299 18.35 14.71 12.40
N ASP A 300 18.22 13.41 12.67
CA ASP A 300 18.26 12.30 11.71
C ASP A 300 17.02 12.30 10.79
N TYR A 301 16.77 13.45 10.16
CA TYR A 301 15.58 13.82 9.42
C TYR A 301 15.38 12.97 8.17
N LYS A 302 16.48 12.44 7.62
CA LYS A 302 16.45 11.47 6.52
C LYS A 302 15.55 10.27 6.85
N TYR A 303 15.40 9.91 8.12
CA TYR A 303 14.57 8.79 8.57
C TYR A 303 13.10 9.14 8.83
N MET A 304 12.71 10.42 8.70
CA MET A 304 11.35 10.92 8.94
C MET A 304 10.70 11.57 7.71
N CYS A 305 11.40 11.64 6.58
CA CYS A 305 10.82 12.00 5.29
C CYS A 305 10.05 10.81 4.71
N PHE A 306 8.81 10.63 5.15
CA PHE A 306 7.94 9.61 4.60
C PHE A 306 7.27 10.07 3.30
N ASP A 307 7.11 9.15 2.37
CA ASP A 307 6.34 9.39 1.15
C ASP A 307 4.89 9.75 1.48
N LYS A 308 4.31 10.65 0.66
CA LYS A 308 2.94 11.12 0.85
C LYS A 308 1.93 9.97 0.89
N ASP A 309 2.09 8.98 0.00
CA ASP A 309 1.21 7.81 -0.08
C ASP A 309 1.26 6.96 1.19
N PHE A 310 2.45 6.82 1.78
CA PHE A 310 2.65 6.12 3.04
C PHE A 310 1.96 6.84 4.19
N LEU A 311 2.12 8.16 4.27
CA LEU A 311 1.46 9.00 5.27
C LEU A 311 -0.07 8.96 5.13
N GLU A 312 -0.59 8.91 3.90
CA GLU A 312 -2.02 8.75 3.63
C GLU A 312 -2.56 7.43 4.17
N MET A 313 -1.89 6.32 3.83
CA MET A 313 -2.24 4.99 4.36
C MET A 313 -2.22 4.98 5.89
N LEU A 314 -1.19 5.57 6.49
CA LEU A 314 -1.06 5.64 7.94
C LEU A 314 -2.16 6.48 8.59
N THR A 315 -2.57 7.57 7.94
CA THR A 315 -3.70 8.40 8.40
C THR A 315 -5.00 7.61 8.37
N LEU A 316 -5.26 6.84 7.30
CA LEU A 316 -6.46 5.98 7.21
C LEU A 316 -6.47 4.91 8.30
N LYS A 317 -5.31 4.31 8.57
CA LYS A 317 -5.13 3.33 9.65
C LYS A 317 -5.34 3.94 11.02
N GLU A 318 -4.86 5.16 11.24
CA GLU A 318 -5.06 5.90 12.48
C GLU A 318 -6.55 6.20 12.71
N GLU A 319 -7.26 6.64 11.67
CA GLU A 319 -8.71 6.90 11.73
C GLU A 319 -9.53 5.64 11.98
N ALA A 320 -9.09 4.50 11.42
CA ALA A 320 -9.62 3.18 11.75
C ALA A 320 -9.34 2.75 13.20
N GLY A 321 -8.50 3.50 13.92
CA GLY A 321 -8.09 3.21 15.29
C GLY A 321 -7.05 2.09 15.37
N MET A 322 -6.41 1.72 14.26
CA MET A 322 -5.46 0.58 14.17
C MET A 322 -3.99 0.98 14.39
N VAL A 323 -3.75 2.23 14.78
CA VAL A 323 -2.40 2.77 15.05
C VAL A 323 -2.32 3.19 16.51
N PHE A 324 -1.31 2.70 17.20
CA PHE A 324 -0.97 3.08 18.56
C PHE A 324 0.39 3.78 18.59
N TRP A 325 0.38 5.05 18.98
CA TRP A 325 1.59 5.82 19.24
C TRP A 325 2.02 5.63 20.68
N PHE A 326 3.14 4.94 20.89
CA PHE A 326 3.62 4.65 22.23
C PHE A 326 4.12 5.93 22.94
N ARG A 327 4.69 6.89 22.19
CA ARG A 327 5.08 8.20 22.72
C ARG A 327 3.98 9.25 22.52
N PRO A 328 3.83 10.22 23.45
CA PRO A 328 4.76 10.54 24.54
C PRO A 328 4.51 9.76 25.85
N ALA A 329 3.39 9.05 25.96
CA ALA A 329 2.95 8.49 27.25
C ALA A 329 3.80 7.30 27.75
N LYS A 330 4.43 6.55 26.84
CA LYS A 330 5.25 5.36 27.13
C LYS A 330 4.57 4.37 28.08
N SER A 331 3.27 4.15 27.87
CA SER A 331 2.42 3.38 28.80
C SER A 331 1.96 2.07 28.18
N TYR A 332 2.43 0.98 28.79
CA TYR A 332 2.01 -0.38 28.44
C TYR A 332 0.53 -0.65 28.79
N ASP A 333 -0.05 0.01 29.79
CA ASP A 333 -1.48 -0.11 30.11
C ASP A 333 -2.37 0.45 29.00
N LYS A 334 -1.98 1.60 28.42
CA LYS A 334 -2.67 2.18 27.26
C LYS A 334 -2.54 1.25 26.05
N MET A 335 -1.37 0.68 25.82
CA MET A 335 -1.16 -0.31 24.76
C MET A 335 -2.02 -1.56 24.99
N SER A 336 -2.12 -2.03 26.23
CA SER A 336 -3.01 -3.14 26.59
C SER A 336 -4.47 -2.83 26.29
N THR A 337 -4.93 -1.62 26.64
CA THR A 337 -6.30 -1.17 26.36
C THR A 337 -6.57 -1.07 24.85
N PHE A 338 -5.57 -0.64 24.08
CA PHE A 338 -5.64 -0.64 22.63
C PHE A 338 -5.87 -2.04 22.07
N PHE A 339 -5.08 -3.05 22.47
CA PHE A 339 -5.26 -4.42 21.98
C PHE A 339 -6.60 -5.03 22.40
N THR A 340 -7.03 -4.83 23.66
CA THR A 340 -8.32 -5.36 24.15
C THR A 340 -9.54 -4.72 23.50
N SER A 341 -9.36 -3.62 22.75
CA SER A 341 -10.44 -3.01 21.98
C SER A 341 -10.81 -3.78 20.71
N PHE A 342 -9.93 -4.68 20.25
CA PHE A 342 -10.12 -5.47 19.04
C PHE A 342 -10.53 -6.92 19.34
N ASP A 343 -11.35 -7.46 18.44
CA ASP A 343 -11.64 -8.88 18.37
C ASP A 343 -10.51 -9.63 17.67
N ASP A 344 -10.09 -10.73 18.28
CA ASP A 344 -9.17 -11.71 17.74
C ASP A 344 -9.91 -12.53 16.67
N PRO A 345 -9.54 -12.41 15.39
CA PRO A 345 -10.19 -13.12 14.30
C PRO A 345 -10.06 -14.65 14.39
N VAL A 346 -9.07 -15.17 15.13
CA VAL A 346 -8.86 -16.62 15.28
C VAL A 346 -9.79 -17.21 16.32
N THR A 347 -9.92 -16.52 17.47
CA THR A 347 -10.71 -17.03 18.62
C THR A 347 -12.14 -16.49 18.65
N GLY A 348 -12.44 -15.43 17.88
CA GLY A 348 -13.72 -14.73 17.87
C GLY A 348 -14.01 -13.93 19.15
N LYS A 349 -13.03 -13.82 20.06
CA LYS A 349 -13.13 -13.09 21.34
C LYS A 349 -12.20 -11.89 21.30
N LYS A 350 -12.39 -10.94 22.22
CA LYS A 350 -11.43 -9.83 22.39
C LYS A 350 -10.04 -10.35 22.77
N TYR A 351 -9.00 -9.65 22.32
CA TYR A 351 -7.64 -9.95 22.78
C TYR A 351 -7.53 -9.84 24.30
N ASN A 352 -6.66 -10.66 24.88
CA ASN A 352 -6.37 -10.64 26.30
C ASN A 352 -5.57 -9.37 26.66
N PRO A 353 -5.77 -8.83 27.88
CA PRO A 353 -4.90 -7.80 28.42
C PRO A 353 -3.45 -8.27 28.46
N LEU A 354 -2.52 -7.33 28.27
CA LEU A 354 -1.10 -7.64 28.28
C LEU A 354 -0.64 -8.12 29.66
N MET A 355 0.31 -9.06 29.65
CA MET A 355 1.00 -9.52 30.85
C MET A 355 1.96 -8.44 31.35
N LEU A 356 1.46 -7.49 32.13
CA LEU A 356 2.27 -6.37 32.64
C LEU A 356 2.79 -6.58 34.07
N LYS A 357 2.21 -7.52 34.82
CA LYS A 357 2.59 -7.77 36.21
C LYS A 357 3.84 -8.65 36.28
N ASP A 358 4.89 -8.17 36.93
CA ASP A 358 6.13 -8.91 37.20
C ASP A 358 5.91 -10.30 37.75
N ALA A 359 4.98 -10.43 38.69
CA ALA A 359 4.69 -11.70 39.34
C ALA A 359 4.34 -12.80 38.32
N LYS A 360 3.72 -12.46 37.18
CA LYS A 360 3.40 -13.40 36.11
C LYS A 360 4.61 -13.79 35.25
N TRP A 361 5.58 -12.89 35.09
CA TRP A 361 6.82 -13.19 34.38
C TRP A 361 7.78 -13.99 35.25
N LEU A 362 7.88 -13.66 36.53
CA LEU A 362 8.76 -14.34 37.48
C LEU A 362 8.39 -15.81 37.70
N THR A 363 7.13 -16.20 37.50
CA THR A 363 6.71 -17.61 37.52
C THR A 363 7.26 -18.44 36.36
N LEU A 364 7.79 -17.79 35.32
CA LEU A 364 8.41 -18.43 34.16
C LEU A 364 9.93 -18.64 34.34
N CYS A 365 10.58 -17.95 35.29
CA CYS A 365 12.04 -17.96 35.46
C CYS A 365 12.63 -19.37 35.67
N GLY A 366 13.63 -19.71 34.85
CA GLY A 366 14.41 -20.93 34.94
C GLY A 366 13.63 -22.21 34.66
N VAL A 367 12.58 -22.11 33.84
CA VAL A 367 11.78 -23.23 33.31
C VAL A 367 11.63 -23.01 31.81
N ASN A 368 11.56 -24.09 31.00
CA ASN A 368 11.31 -24.02 29.57
C ASN A 368 12.18 -22.99 28.82
N GLU A 369 13.49 -23.02 29.09
CA GLU A 369 14.49 -22.13 28.47
C GLU A 369 14.40 -20.65 28.85
N TRP A 370 13.50 -20.25 29.73
CA TRP A 370 13.48 -18.89 30.26
C TRP A 370 14.69 -18.62 31.16
N GLU A 371 15.44 -17.57 30.83
CA GLU A 371 16.58 -17.09 31.62
C GLU A 371 16.10 -16.24 32.79
N GLY A 372 16.62 -16.57 33.97
CA GLY A 372 16.36 -15.82 35.19
C GLY A 372 16.69 -16.62 36.44
N LYS A 373 16.90 -15.92 37.56
CA LYS A 373 17.08 -16.59 38.86
C LYS A 373 15.77 -17.25 39.27
N VAL A 374 15.80 -18.56 39.38
CA VAL A 374 14.70 -19.38 39.89
C VAL A 374 14.37 -18.93 41.32
N ARG A 375 13.16 -18.44 41.55
CA ARG A 375 12.68 -18.16 42.91
C ARG A 375 12.17 -19.45 43.56
N GLN A 376 12.55 -19.68 44.81
CA GLN A 376 12.05 -20.76 45.67
C GLN A 376 10.82 -20.30 46.46
N ASP A 377 9.93 -19.52 45.85
CA ASP A 377 8.77 -18.92 46.52
C ASP A 377 7.54 -19.84 46.57
N GLY A 378 7.70 -21.12 46.19
CA GLY A 378 6.65 -22.13 46.21
C GLY A 378 5.53 -21.91 45.19
N ARG A 379 5.61 -20.89 44.32
CA ARG A 379 4.58 -20.64 43.30
C ARG A 379 4.62 -21.71 42.22
N LYS A 380 3.43 -22.15 41.79
CA LYS A 380 3.29 -23.08 40.67
C LYS A 380 3.84 -22.41 39.41
N ARG A 381 4.83 -23.05 38.79
CA ARG A 381 5.45 -22.58 37.55
C ARG A 381 4.59 -22.97 36.36
N ASP A 382 4.48 -22.08 35.40
CA ASP A 382 3.78 -22.35 34.16
C ASP A 382 4.74 -23.04 33.18
N THR A 383 4.54 -24.34 32.98
CA THR A 383 5.35 -25.17 32.08
C THR A 383 4.82 -25.18 30.65
N THR A 384 3.78 -24.42 30.33
CA THR A 384 3.19 -24.41 28.98
C THR A 384 3.81 -23.34 28.08
N LYS A 385 4.30 -22.25 28.67
CA LYS A 385 4.84 -21.10 27.93
C LYS A 385 6.32 -21.25 27.63
N HIS A 386 6.71 -20.98 26.40
CA HIS A 386 8.10 -21.02 25.93
C HIS A 386 8.43 -19.65 25.30
N PRO A 387 9.65 -19.13 25.50
CA PRO A 387 10.06 -17.86 24.90
C PRO A 387 10.13 -17.99 23.37
N ARG A 388 9.75 -16.94 22.64
CA ARG A 388 9.80 -16.94 21.16
C ARG A 388 10.81 -15.93 20.60
N PHE A 389 10.84 -14.73 21.16
CA PHE A 389 11.65 -13.59 20.73
C PHE A 389 12.77 -13.27 21.71
N THR A 390 12.55 -13.48 23.02
CA THR A 390 13.62 -13.35 24.02
C THR A 390 13.44 -14.32 25.19
N LYS A 391 14.55 -14.91 25.62
CA LYS A 391 14.61 -15.79 26.80
C LYS A 391 14.73 -15.02 28.11
N SER A 392 15.13 -13.75 28.08
CA SER A 392 15.45 -12.98 29.27
C SER A 392 14.22 -12.33 29.90
N ILE A 393 13.76 -12.87 31.03
CA ILE A 393 12.66 -12.27 31.79
C ILE A 393 13.04 -10.89 32.35
N MET A 394 14.31 -10.74 32.77
CA MET A 394 14.79 -9.46 33.30
C MET A 394 14.68 -8.34 32.25
N ARG A 395 14.98 -8.66 30.99
CA ARG A 395 14.85 -7.73 29.87
C ARG A 395 13.40 -7.28 29.70
N ILE A 396 12.46 -8.21 29.77
CA ILE A 396 11.02 -7.95 29.66
C ILE A 396 10.54 -7.07 30.82
N THR A 397 10.80 -7.47 32.07
CA THR A 397 10.35 -6.73 33.24
C THR A 397 10.97 -5.34 33.29
N THR A 398 12.28 -5.21 33.04
CA THR A 398 12.95 -3.91 33.01
C THR A 398 12.34 -3.00 31.95
N ASN A 399 12.07 -3.52 30.74
CA ASN A 399 11.45 -2.78 29.65
C ASN A 399 10.04 -2.26 30.00
N ILE A 400 9.24 -3.06 30.74
CA ILE A 400 7.93 -2.63 31.25
C ILE A 400 8.08 -1.49 32.25
N HIS A 401 8.97 -1.61 33.24
CA HIS A 401 9.14 -0.59 34.29
C HIS A 401 9.72 0.72 33.77
N SER A 402 10.72 0.64 32.89
CA SER A 402 11.37 1.83 32.35
C SER A 402 10.49 2.54 31.33
N GLY A 403 9.39 1.93 30.88
CA GLY A 403 8.62 2.41 29.73
C GLY A 403 9.47 2.45 28.45
N SER A 404 10.50 1.61 28.36
CA SER A 404 11.30 1.47 27.14
C SER A 404 10.49 0.72 26.08
N PHE A 405 10.89 0.82 24.82
CA PHE A 405 10.26 0.09 23.71
C PHE A 405 11.29 -0.77 22.99
N ASP A 406 11.83 -1.76 23.70
CA ASP A 406 12.70 -2.76 23.11
C ASP A 406 11.87 -3.77 22.29
N TYR A 407 12.09 -3.80 20.98
CA TYR A 407 11.29 -4.59 20.04
C TYR A 407 11.14 -6.06 20.46
N LEU A 408 12.21 -6.74 20.87
CA LEU A 408 12.15 -8.16 21.24
C LEU A 408 11.33 -8.38 22.51
N ALA A 409 11.47 -7.48 23.49
CA ALA A 409 10.68 -7.55 24.72
C ALA A 409 9.20 -7.24 24.45
N VAL A 410 8.90 -6.25 23.61
CA VAL A 410 7.53 -5.90 23.21
C VAL A 410 6.88 -7.06 22.44
N GLN A 411 7.58 -7.65 21.46
CA GLN A 411 7.09 -8.83 20.73
C GLN A 411 6.77 -9.98 21.67
N GLU A 412 7.66 -10.27 22.63
CA GLU A 412 7.44 -11.32 23.62
C GLU A 412 6.23 -11.03 24.51
N ILE A 413 6.09 -9.80 25.01
CA ILE A 413 4.92 -9.39 25.81
C ILE A 413 3.63 -9.59 25.02
N LEU A 414 3.60 -9.15 23.77
CA LEU A 414 2.42 -9.27 22.90
C LEU A 414 2.10 -10.74 22.60
N TYR A 415 3.10 -11.54 22.24
CA TYR A 415 2.92 -12.96 21.93
C TYR A 415 2.49 -13.79 23.13
N GLN A 416 3.13 -13.63 24.30
CA GLN A 416 2.77 -14.39 25.50
C GLN A 416 1.38 -14.05 26.04
N SER A 417 0.90 -12.83 25.75
CA SER A 417 -0.46 -12.39 26.08
C SER A 417 -1.48 -12.87 25.05
N ASN A 418 -1.12 -12.84 23.77
CA ASN A 418 -1.97 -13.13 22.63
C ASN A 418 -1.20 -13.93 21.55
N PRO A 419 -1.13 -15.27 21.66
CA PRO A 419 -0.30 -16.10 20.78
C PRO A 419 -0.75 -16.13 19.30
N THR A 420 -1.97 -15.66 19.02
CA THR A 420 -2.54 -15.54 17.68
C THR A 420 -2.00 -14.33 16.91
N LEU A 421 -1.27 -13.41 17.56
CA LEU A 421 -0.61 -12.30 16.91
C LEU A 421 0.65 -12.76 16.17
N MET A 422 0.82 -12.24 14.95
CA MET A 422 2.03 -12.39 14.15
C MET A 422 2.80 -11.07 14.13
N PHE A 423 4.09 -11.12 13.80
CA PHE A 423 4.95 -9.93 13.79
C PHE A 423 5.69 -9.82 12.47
N ALA A 424 5.83 -8.59 11.97
CA ALA A 424 6.58 -8.29 10.77
C ALA A 424 7.72 -7.29 11.05
N PRO A 425 8.87 -7.42 10.37
CA PRO A 425 9.23 -8.51 9.46
C PRO A 425 9.50 -9.81 10.24
N ASN A 426 8.92 -10.91 9.79
CA ASN A 426 9.46 -12.23 10.09
C ASN A 426 10.82 -12.29 9.39
N ARG A 427 11.89 -11.89 10.06
CA ARG A 427 13.19 -12.42 9.67
C ARG A 427 13.09 -13.92 9.93
N PRO A 428 13.06 -14.78 8.90
CA PRO A 428 13.09 -16.21 9.12
C PRO A 428 14.39 -16.47 9.87
N ASP A 429 14.26 -16.98 11.10
CA ASP A 429 15.35 -17.54 11.88
C ASP A 429 16.65 -16.73 11.82
N HIS A 430 16.75 -15.71 12.69
CA HIS A 430 17.95 -15.73 13.50
C HIS A 430 17.85 -17.02 14.32
N THR A 431 18.36 -18.12 13.76
CA THR A 431 19.15 -19.04 14.55
C THR A 431 19.96 -18.15 15.48
N MET A 432 19.64 -18.22 16.77
CA MET A 432 20.52 -17.68 17.78
C MET A 432 21.80 -18.50 17.60
N VAL A 433 22.69 -17.99 16.75
CA VAL A 433 24.09 -18.36 16.75
C VAL A 433 24.55 -17.83 18.10
N ASN A 434 24.53 -18.75 19.07
CA ASN A 434 25.14 -18.60 20.38
C ASN A 434 26.61 -18.23 20.24
#